data_AF-A0A506Y7Z7-F1
#
_entry.id   AF-A0A506Y7Z7-F1
#
_cell.length_a   1.000
_cell.length_b   1.000
_cell.length_c   1.000
_cell.angle_alpha   90.00
_cell.angle_beta   90.00
_cell.angle_gamma   90.00
#
_symmetry.space_group_name_H-M   'P 1'
#
loop_
_entity.id
_entity.type
_entity.pdbx_description
1 polymer ?
#
loop_
_entity_poly.entity_id
_entity_poly.type
_entity_poly.pdbx_seq_one_letter_code
_entity_poly.pdbx_strand_id
1 'polypeptide(L)'
;MIDDLDAGELAALDSLPLGWSRRQIAGEPWGVIRADHAGGRATTLTAERLGGRGHLSANIWRTEAGVLLKPCEIPAEQVHEFLGLLAGSRAAPAHETGSPVSPSHPVSPPERTSRPL
;
A
#
# COMPACT_ATOMS: atom_id res chain seq x y z
N MET A 1 -14.48 17.53 8.96
CA MET A 1 -13.21 18.27 8.88
C MET A 1 -12.64 17.93 7.52
N ILE A 2 -12.45 18.94 6.69
CA ILE A 2 -11.81 18.82 5.37
C ILE A 2 -10.37 19.26 5.61
N ASP A 3 -9.42 18.45 5.19
CA ASP A 3 -8.00 18.79 5.26
C ASP A 3 -7.43 19.04 3.86
N ASP A 4 -6.49 19.96 3.76
CA ASP A 4 -5.87 20.38 2.50
C ASP A 4 -4.57 19.58 2.31
N LEU A 5 -4.35 19.04 1.11
CA LEU A 5 -3.09 18.36 0.78
C LEU A 5 -2.07 19.38 0.28
N ASP A 6 -0.86 19.33 0.84
CA ASP A 6 0.27 20.07 0.31
C ASP A 6 0.74 19.49 -1.04
N ALA A 7 1.52 20.28 -1.78
CA ALA A 7 2.10 19.89 -3.06
C ALA A 7 3.04 18.67 -2.96
N GLY A 8 3.80 18.53 -1.87
CA GLY A 8 4.67 17.39 -1.62
C GLY A 8 3.89 16.09 -1.42
N GLU A 9 2.86 16.13 -0.59
CA GLU A 9 1.94 15.00 -0.38
C GLU A 9 1.22 14.59 -1.67
N LEU A 10 0.76 15.57 -2.45
CA LEU A 10 0.11 15.32 -3.73
C LEU A 10 1.05 14.67 -4.75
N ALA A 11 2.29 15.15 -4.83
CA ALA A 11 3.31 14.57 -5.72
C ALA A 11 3.66 13.12 -5.31
N ALA A 12 3.73 12.85 -4.00
CA ALA A 12 3.96 11.51 -3.48
C ALA A 12 2.81 10.55 -3.85
N LEU A 13 1.57 10.99 -3.68
CA LEU A 13 0.40 10.24 -4.15
C LEU A 13 0.45 9.97 -5.65
N ASP A 14 0.81 10.97 -6.46
CA ASP A 14 0.85 10.83 -7.91
C ASP A 14 2.00 9.92 -8.40
N SER A 15 3.06 9.78 -7.61
CA SER A 15 4.16 8.85 -7.88
C SER A 15 3.78 7.36 -7.70
N LEU A 16 2.66 7.07 -7.05
CA LEU A 16 2.17 5.71 -6.89
C LEU A 16 1.57 5.21 -8.21
N PRO A 17 1.94 4.01 -8.68
CA PRO A 17 1.28 3.41 -9.82
C PRO A 17 -0.19 3.14 -9.48
N LEU A 18 -1.04 3.17 -10.50
CA LEU A 18 -2.42 2.72 -10.38
C LEU A 18 -2.49 1.23 -10.02
N GLY A 19 -3.45 0.86 -9.19
CA GLY A 19 -3.59 -0.47 -8.65
C GLY A 19 -2.70 -0.70 -7.42
N TRP A 20 -2.45 -1.97 -7.13
CA TRP A 20 -1.65 -2.38 -5.97
C TRP A 20 -0.16 -2.26 -6.26
N SER A 21 0.59 -1.74 -5.29
CA SER A 21 2.05 -1.70 -5.31
C SER A 21 2.63 -1.84 -3.92
N ARG A 22 3.86 -2.36 -3.85
CA ARG A 22 4.63 -2.44 -2.61
C ARG A 22 5.48 -1.19 -2.42
N ARG A 23 5.51 -0.65 -1.20
CA ARG A 23 6.34 0.50 -0.80
C ARG A 23 7.07 0.23 0.52
N GLN A 24 8.24 0.83 0.67
CA GLN A 24 8.96 0.85 1.94
C GLN A 24 8.80 2.26 2.52
N ILE A 25 8.08 2.39 3.63
CA ILE A 25 7.73 3.68 4.23
C ILE A 25 8.19 3.62 5.69
N ALA A 26 9.04 4.57 6.09
CA ALA A 26 9.67 4.59 7.42
C ALA A 26 10.36 3.28 7.81
N GLY A 27 10.95 2.56 6.85
CA GLY A 27 11.60 1.27 7.11
C GLY A 27 10.63 0.09 7.24
N GLU A 28 9.33 0.30 7.06
CA GLU A 28 8.31 -0.75 7.11
C GLU A 28 7.74 -1.06 5.71
N PRO A 29 7.44 -2.33 5.40
CA PRO A 29 6.83 -2.70 4.13
C PRO A 29 5.31 -2.46 4.15
N TRP A 30 4.81 -1.76 3.13
CA TRP A 30 3.38 -1.46 2.94
C TRP A 30 2.89 -1.96 1.58
N GLY A 31 1.67 -2.48 1.55
CA GLY A 31 0.87 -2.64 0.34
C GLY A 31 0.02 -1.39 0.16
N VAL A 32 0.11 -0.75 -0.99
CA VAL A 32 -0.57 0.51 -1.27
C VAL A 32 -1.37 0.36 -2.57
N ILE A 33 -2.64 0.71 -2.52
CA ILE A 33 -3.56 0.71 -3.66
C ILE A 33 -3.92 2.16 -3.96
N ARG A 34 -3.62 2.60 -5.18
CA ARG A 34 -4.13 3.85 -5.75
C ARG A 34 -5.17 3.54 -6.81
N ALA A 35 -6.34 4.14 -6.72
CA ALA A 35 -7.33 4.11 -7.79
C ALA A 35 -7.77 5.52 -8.13
N ASP A 36 -7.63 5.90 -9.40
CA ASP A 36 -8.13 7.19 -9.89
C ASP A 36 -9.53 7.02 -10.47
N HIS A 37 -10.36 8.03 -10.23
CA HIS A 37 -11.76 8.11 -10.63
C HIS A 37 -12.02 9.47 -11.27
N ALA A 38 -13.15 9.60 -11.99
CA ALA A 38 -13.57 10.85 -12.62
C ALA A 38 -12.47 11.51 -13.49
N GLY A 39 -11.68 10.70 -14.20
CA GLY A 39 -10.57 11.17 -15.02
C GLY A 39 -9.41 11.78 -14.22
N GLY A 40 -9.16 11.29 -13.01
CA GLY A 40 -8.09 11.78 -12.13
C GLY A 40 -8.53 12.91 -11.18
N ARG A 41 -9.80 13.32 -11.19
CA ARG A 41 -10.31 14.34 -10.25
C ARG A 41 -10.59 13.78 -8.86
N ALA A 42 -10.72 12.47 -8.73
CA ALA A 42 -10.80 11.81 -7.44
C ALA A 42 -9.82 10.64 -7.41
N THR A 43 -9.18 10.42 -6.26
CA THR A 43 -8.25 9.32 -6.03
C THR A 43 -8.62 8.64 -4.73
N THR A 44 -8.72 7.32 -4.75
CA THR A 44 -8.81 6.49 -3.55
C THR A 44 -7.43 5.95 -3.24
N LEU A 45 -7.01 6.12 -1.99
CA LEU A 45 -5.76 5.59 -1.45
C LEU A 45 -6.10 4.62 -0.33
N THR A 46 -5.64 3.39 -0.46
CA THR A 46 -5.70 2.40 0.61
C THR A 46 -4.28 1.91 0.88
N ALA A 47 -3.86 1.86 2.13
CA ALA A 47 -2.57 1.29 2.49
C ALA A 47 -2.70 0.35 3.68
N GLU A 48 -1.96 -0.75 3.65
CA GLU A 48 -1.87 -1.73 4.73
C GLU A 48 -0.41 -2.12 4.97
N ARG A 49 -0.04 -2.29 6.23
CA ARG A 49 1.32 -2.70 6.61
C ARG A 49 1.45 -4.21 6.46
N LEU A 50 2.41 -4.65 5.65
CA LEU A 50 2.65 -6.06 5.36
C LEU A 50 3.32 -6.73 6.57
N GLY A 51 2.60 -7.61 7.26
CA GLY A 51 3.10 -8.36 8.42
C GLY A 51 2.88 -7.68 9.78
N GLY A 52 2.01 -6.66 9.85
CA GLY A 52 1.72 -5.97 11.10
C GLY A 52 0.29 -5.47 11.20
N ARG A 53 0.04 -4.64 12.23
CA ARG A 53 -1.18 -3.86 12.36
C ARG A 53 -0.90 -2.46 11.84
N GLY A 54 -1.64 -2.05 10.83
CA GLY A 54 -1.55 -0.74 10.19
C GLY A 54 -2.39 -0.76 8.93
N HIS A 55 -3.45 0.05 8.91
CA HIS A 55 -4.31 0.21 7.75
C HIS A 55 -4.81 1.64 7.70
N LEU A 56 -4.87 2.21 6.50
CA LEU A 56 -5.52 3.49 6.27
C LEU A 56 -6.23 3.48 4.92
N SER A 57 -7.29 4.25 4.86
CA SER A 57 -8.04 4.50 3.64
C SER A 57 -8.50 5.95 3.61
N ALA A 58 -8.25 6.61 2.48
CA ALA A 58 -8.63 7.98 2.26
C ALA A 58 -9.07 8.20 0.81
N ASN A 59 -9.98 9.16 0.64
CA ASN A 59 -10.36 9.69 -0.64
C ASN A 59 -9.81 11.11 -0.77
N ILE A 60 -9.27 11.40 -1.95
CA ILE A 60 -8.68 12.69 -2.31
C ILE A 60 -9.45 13.24 -3.50
N TRP A 61 -9.91 14.48 -3.43
CA TRP A 61 -10.58 15.16 -4.55
C TRP A 61 -9.80 16.39 -4.97
N ARG A 62 -9.51 16.47 -6.26
CA ARG A 62 -8.95 17.66 -6.90
C ARG A 62 -10.13 18.51 -7.37
N THR A 63 -10.37 19.63 -6.69
CA THR A 63 -11.45 20.57 -7.00
C THR A 63 -10.88 21.91 -7.47
N GLU A 64 -11.72 22.77 -8.03
CA GLU A 64 -11.30 24.14 -8.42
C GLU A 64 -10.88 24.99 -7.20
N ALA A 65 -11.37 24.64 -6.01
CA ALA A 65 -11.07 25.35 -4.76
C ALA A 65 -9.84 24.81 -4.02
N GLY A 66 -9.25 23.69 -4.46
CA GLY A 66 -8.13 23.03 -3.79
C GLY A 66 -8.25 21.51 -3.75
N VAL A 67 -7.29 20.86 -3.08
CA VAL A 67 -7.25 19.41 -2.91
C VAL A 67 -7.84 19.04 -1.57
N LEU A 68 -8.91 18.25 -1.60
CA LEU A 68 -9.65 17.86 -0.40
C LEU A 68 -9.28 16.44 0.01
N LEU A 69 -8.93 16.25 1.28
CA LEU A 69 -8.75 14.94 1.89
C LEU A 69 -9.98 14.55 2.73
N LYS A 70 -10.45 13.31 2.56
CA LYS A 70 -11.42 12.69 3.47
C LYS A 70 -10.95 11.29 3.86
N PRO A 71 -10.53 11.09 5.12
CA PRO A 71 -10.27 9.75 5.63
C PRO A 71 -11.58 9.00 5.90
N CYS A 72 -11.57 7.66 5.76
CA CYS A 72 -12.77 6.83 5.92
C CYS A 72 -13.03 6.46 7.39
N GLU A 73 -11.99 6.02 8.14
CA GLU A 73 -12.12 5.47 9.50
C GLU A 73 -10.94 5.83 10.43
N ILE A 74 -9.97 6.60 9.93
CA ILE A 74 -8.72 6.96 10.61
C ILE A 74 -8.69 8.50 10.77
N PRO A 75 -8.07 9.08 11.82
CA PRO A 75 -7.85 10.53 11.87
C PRO A 75 -7.02 11.02 10.66
N ALA A 76 -7.34 12.22 10.18
CA ALA A 76 -6.66 12.84 9.04
C ALA A 76 -5.14 12.97 9.26
N GLU A 77 -4.71 13.28 10.48
CA GLU A 77 -3.30 13.39 10.86
C GLU A 77 -2.49 12.13 10.52
N GLN A 78 -3.06 10.93 10.66
CA GLN A 78 -2.37 9.69 10.29
C GLN A 78 -2.22 9.55 8.76
N VAL A 79 -3.15 10.11 7.99
CA VAL A 79 -3.06 10.12 6.53
C VAL A 79 -2.00 11.12 6.06
N HIS A 80 -1.94 12.30 6.66
CA HIS A 80 -0.87 13.27 6.41
C HIS A 80 0.51 12.73 6.79
N GLU A 81 0.63 12.12 7.97
CA GLU A 81 1.88 11.47 8.38
C GLU A 81 2.31 10.41 7.36
N PHE A 82 1.38 9.57 6.91
CA PHE A 82 1.68 8.58 5.89
C PHE A 82 2.13 9.20 4.56
N LEU A 83 1.44 10.23 4.07
CA LEU A 83 1.78 10.89 2.81
C LEU A 83 3.12 11.64 2.91
N GLY A 84 3.40 12.28 4.04
CA GLY A 84 4.68 12.93 4.32
C GLY A 84 5.84 11.93 4.38
N LEU A 85 5.64 10.77 5.04
CA LEU A 85 6.63 9.70 5.04
C LEU A 85 6.81 9.08 3.65
N LEU A 86 5.74 8.97 2.86
CA LEU A 86 5.83 8.50 1.48
C LEU A 86 6.65 9.49 0.62
N ALA A 87 6.40 10.79 0.76
CA ALA A 87 7.15 11.85 0.07
C ALA A 87 8.65 11.85 0.43
N GLY A 88 8.96 11.58 1.71
CA GLY A 88 10.34 11.43 2.19
C GLY A 88 10.98 10.09 1.89
N SER A 89 10.19 9.04 1.62
CA SER A 89 10.69 7.72 1.28
C SER A 89 11.18 7.73 -0.17
N ARG A 90 12.50 7.72 -0.36
CA ARG A 90 13.06 7.51 -1.69
C ARG A 90 12.57 6.15 -2.18
N ALA A 91 11.95 6.13 -3.37
CA ALA A 91 11.53 4.89 -4.00
C ALA A 91 12.69 3.89 -3.93
N ALA A 92 12.50 2.78 -3.21
CA ALA A 92 13.45 1.69 -3.25
C ALA A 92 13.67 1.34 -4.73
N PRO A 93 14.91 1.13 -5.19
CA PRO A 93 15.12 0.68 -6.56
C PRO A 93 14.28 -0.56 -6.77
N ALA A 94 13.56 -0.61 -7.90
CA ALA A 94 12.74 -1.74 -8.29
C ALA A 94 13.63 -2.98 -8.48
N HIS A 95 13.99 -3.66 -7.38
CA HIS A 95 14.59 -4.97 -7.44
C HIS A 95 13.49 -5.95 -7.84
N GLU A 96 13.51 -6.23 -9.15
CA GLU A 96 13.28 -7.52 -9.79
C GLU A 96 12.04 -8.28 -9.33
N THR A 97 11.11 -8.40 -10.26
CA THR A 97 10.03 -9.38 -10.32
C THR A 97 10.54 -10.78 -9.97
N GLY A 98 10.58 -11.10 -8.68
CA GLY A 98 10.50 -12.46 -8.19
C GLY A 98 9.05 -12.89 -8.28
N SER A 99 8.68 -13.54 -9.39
CA SER A 99 7.46 -14.36 -9.48
C SER A 99 7.31 -15.19 -8.21
N PRO A 100 6.10 -15.34 -7.64
CA PRO A 100 5.92 -16.24 -6.52
C PRO A 100 6.25 -17.65 -6.99
N VAL A 101 7.36 -18.21 -6.49
CA VAL A 101 7.62 -19.63 -6.66
C VAL A 101 6.53 -20.35 -5.87
N SER A 102 5.68 -21.08 -6.57
CA SER A 102 4.75 -22.03 -5.96
C SER A 102 5.55 -22.96 -5.05
N PRO A 103 5.13 -23.19 -3.78
CA PRO A 103 5.80 -24.18 -2.95
C PRO A 103 5.50 -25.58 -3.50
N SER A 104 6.43 -26.13 -4.28
CA SER A 104 6.49 -27.58 -4.53
C SER A 104 6.74 -28.29 -3.19
N HIS A 105 5.67 -28.79 -2.58
CA HIS A 105 5.76 -29.79 -1.53
C HIS A 105 6.31 -31.10 -2.12
N PRO A 106 7.39 -31.69 -1.59
CA PRO A 106 7.58 -33.12 -1.69
C PRO A 106 6.76 -33.77 -0.57
N VAL A 107 5.63 -34.37 -0.91
CA VAL A 107 4.97 -35.34 -0.02
C VAL A 107 5.74 -36.66 -0.11
N SER A 108 6.65 -36.89 0.84
CA SER A 108 7.21 -38.22 1.09
C SER A 108 6.15 -39.05 1.83
N PRO A 109 5.76 -40.25 1.36
CA PRO A 109 4.92 -41.14 2.13
C PRO A 109 5.72 -41.81 3.27
N PRO A 110 5.13 -42.05 4.45
CA PRO A 110 5.80 -42.76 5.52
C PRO A 110 5.93 -44.26 5.22
N GLU A 111 7.10 -44.82 5.50
CA GLU A 111 7.39 -46.24 5.43
C GLU A 111 6.51 -47.03 6.39
N ARG A 112 5.67 -47.93 5.85
CA ARG A 112 4.89 -48.85 6.68
C ARG A 112 5.76 -50.03 7.07
N THR A 113 6.34 -49.93 8.26
CA THR A 113 6.79 -51.07 9.05
C THR A 113 5.66 -52.10 9.16
N SER A 114 5.92 -53.31 8.67
CA SER A 114 5.15 -54.51 9.02
C SER A 114 6.05 -55.73 8.87
N ARG A 115 6.71 -56.06 9.98
CA ARG A 115 7.08 -57.42 10.40
C ARG A 115 6.29 -57.70 11.70
N PRO A 116 6.11 -58.95 12.19
CA PRO A 116 6.28 -60.28 11.58
C PRO A 116 5.11 -61.26 11.90
N LEU A 117 5.11 -62.44 11.25
CA LEU A 117 5.06 -63.78 11.87
C LEU A 117 5.27 -64.85 10.79
#